data_AF-A0A2A7WS00-F1
#
_entry.id   AF-A0A2A7WS00-F1
#
_cell.length_a   1.000
_cell.length_b   1.000
_cell.length_c   1.000
_cell.angle_alpha   90.00
_cell.angle_beta   90.00
_cell.angle_gamma   90.00
#
_symmetry.space_group_name_H-M   'P 1'
#
loop_
_entity.id
_entity.type
_entity.pdbx_description
1 polymer ?
#
loop_
_entity_poly.entity_id
_entity_poly.type
_entity_poly.pdbx_seq_one_letter_code
_entity_poly.pdbx_strand_id
1 'polypeptide(L)' 'MKDIIRVIKTSCRREISLMNEYQISHLLLSISIKREEMVFFAETKGLNEHLTLKASQELDELIISYQKKLLSLNKSFSMK' A
#
# COMPACT_ATOMS: atom_id res chain seq x y z
N MET A 1 -24.65 21.16 -21.44
CA MET A 1 -23.42 21.47 -20.65
C MET A 1 -23.28 20.62 -19.38
N LYS A 2 -24.32 20.42 -18.57
CA LYS A 2 -24.25 19.59 -17.33
C LYS A 2 -23.85 18.12 -17.59
N ASP A 3 -24.20 17.58 -18.75
CA ASP A 3 -23.90 16.19 -19.14
C ASP A 3 -22.42 15.94 -19.44
N ILE A 4 -21.77 16.90 -20.09
CA ILE A 4 -20.34 16.83 -20.42
C ILE A 4 -19.49 16.86 -19.15
N ILE A 5 -19.82 17.75 -18.20
CA ILE A 5 -19.14 17.83 -16.91
C ILE A 5 -19.29 16.52 -16.11
N ARG A 6 -20.46 15.87 -16.18
CA ARG A 6 -20.73 14.59 -15.52
C ARG A 6 -19.92 13.44 -16.12
N VAL A 7 -19.80 13.38 -17.45
CA VAL A 7 -18.97 12.37 -18.14
C VAL A 7 -17.49 12.56 -17.79
N ILE A 8 -16.98 13.80 -17.86
CA ILE A 8 -15.58 14.11 -17.49
C ILE A 8 -15.30 13.77 -16.03
N LYS A 9 -16.20 14.14 -15.09
CA LYS A 9 -16.07 13.76 -13.67
C LYS A 9 -16.00 12.25 -13.47
N THR A 10 -16.76 11.49 -14.24
CA THR A 10 -16.81 10.03 -14.11
C THR A 10 -15.57 9.36 -14.69
N SER A 11 -15.04 9.85 -15.82
CA SER A 11 -13.76 9.37 -16.37
C SER A 11 -12.59 9.65 -15.43
N CYS A 12 -12.42 10.89 -14.96
CA CYS A 12 -11.33 11.21 -14.02
C CYS A 12 -11.44 10.42 -12.70
N ARG A 13 -12.67 10.17 -12.22
CA ARG A 13 -12.87 9.35 -11.02
C ARG A 13 -12.44 7.89 -11.21
N ARG A 14 -12.62 7.32 -12.39
CA ARG A 14 -12.14 5.96 -12.70
C ARG A 14 -10.61 5.89 -12.78
N GLU A 15 -9.96 6.87 -13.41
CA GLU A 15 -8.50 6.92 -13.49
C GLU A 15 -7.84 7.02 -12.11
N ILE A 16 -8.40 7.85 -11.22
CA ILE A 16 -7.93 7.95 -9.82
C ILE A 16 -8.09 6.63 -9.06
N SER A 17 -9.19 5.89 -9.32
CA SER A 17 -9.42 4.58 -8.71
C SER A 17 -8.36 3.56 -9.15
N LEU A 18 -8.05 3.51 -10.45
CA LEU A 18 -7.05 2.59 -11.02
C LEU A 18 -5.63 2.92 -10.52
N MET A 19 -5.27 4.21 -10.40
CA MET A 19 -3.99 4.62 -9.83
C MET A 19 -3.84 4.21 -8.36
N ASN A 20 -4.92 4.29 -7.57
CA ASN A 20 -4.88 3.88 -6.17
C ASN A 20 -4.82 2.35 -6.02
N GLU A 21 -5.52 1.61 -6.87
CA GLU A 21 -5.48 0.14 -6.90
C GLU A 21 -4.06 -0.35 -7.23
N TYR A 22 -3.43 0.19 -8.27
CA TYR A 22 -2.05 -0.15 -8.63
C TYR A 22 -1.06 0.12 -7.49
N GLN A 23 -1.17 1.28 -6.83
CA GLN A 23 -0.30 1.63 -5.71
C GLN A 23 -0.51 0.70 -4.50
N ILE A 24 -1.76 0.29 -4.25
CA ILE A 24 -2.07 -0.70 -3.22
C ILE A 24 -1.47 -2.07 -3.56
N SER A 25 -1.66 -2.54 -4.79
CA SER A 25 -1.10 -3.81 -5.26
C SER A 25 0.42 -3.82 -5.15
N HIS A 26 1.08 -2.72 -5.51
CA HIS A 26 2.51 -2.57 -5.36
C HIS A 26 2.95 -2.63 -3.89
N LEU A 27 2.25 -1.93 -2.98
CA LEU A 27 2.54 -2.00 -1.55
C LEU A 27 2.38 -3.42 -1.00
N LEU A 28 1.32 -4.13 -1.39
CA LEU A 28 1.10 -5.52 -0.97
C LEU A 28 2.21 -6.45 -1.46
N LEU A 29 2.67 -6.29 -2.70
CA LEU A 29 3.80 -7.04 -3.23
C LEU A 29 5.08 -6.76 -2.43
N SER A 30 5.39 -5.48 -2.18
CA SER A 30 6.55 -5.09 -1.37
C SER A 30 6.49 -5.66 0.04
N ILE A 31 5.32 -5.67 0.68
CA ILE A 31 5.11 -6.30 2.00
C ILE A 31 5.40 -7.79 1.93
N SER A 32 4.90 -8.50 0.92
CA SER A 32 5.13 -9.95 0.78
C SER A 32 6.61 -10.26 0.63
N ILE A 33 7.31 -9.56 -0.26
CA ILE A 33 8.75 -9.74 -0.50
C ILE A 33 9.54 -9.46 0.78
N LYS A 34 9.27 -8.34 1.45
CA LYS A 34 10.01 -7.97 2.68
C LYS A 34 9.75 -8.95 3.83
N ARG A 35 8.54 -9.50 3.93
CA ARG A 35 8.22 -10.56 4.90
C ARG A 35 9.04 -11.81 4.63
N GLU A 36 9.12 -12.25 3.38
CA GLU A 36 9.93 -13.42 3.00
C GLU A 36 11.42 -13.20 3.30
N GLU A 37 11.94 -12.01 3.02
CA GLU A 37 13.32 -11.63 3.35
C GLU A 37 13.59 -11.65 4.87
N MET A 38 12.67 -11.09 5.67
CA MET A 38 12.77 -11.12 7.13
C MET A 38 12.77 -12.55 7.68
N VAL A 39 11.86 -13.40 7.17
CA VAL A 39 11.78 -14.82 7.56
C VAL A 39 13.08 -15.54 7.18
N PHE A 40 13.59 -15.31 5.98
CA PHE A 40 14.86 -15.88 5.55
C PHE A 40 16.01 -15.48 6.48
N PHE A 41 16.13 -14.21 6.87
CA PHE A 41 17.17 -13.78 7.81
C PHE A 41 16.97 -14.35 9.21
N ALA A 42 15.73 -14.43 9.70
CA ALA A 42 15.40 -15.04 10.97
C ALA A 42 15.81 -16.52 11.01
N GLU A 43 15.52 -17.27 9.95
CA GLU A 43 15.84 -18.70 9.84
C GLU A 43 17.35 -18.95 9.68
N THR A 44 18.04 -18.09 8.92
CA THR A 44 19.46 -18.32 8.58
C THR A 44 20.45 -17.69 9.55
N LYS A 45 20.08 -16.57 10.20
CA LYS A 45 20.98 -15.79 11.07
C LYS A 45 20.45 -15.57 12.48
N GLY A 46 19.16 -15.84 12.70
CA GLY A 46 18.49 -15.63 13.98
C GLY A 46 17.77 -14.29 14.09
N LEU A 47 16.89 -14.19 15.08
CA LEU A 47 15.98 -13.05 15.27
C LEU A 47 16.67 -11.76 15.72
N ASN A 48 17.78 -11.89 16.45
CA ASN A 48 18.50 -10.74 17.01
C ASN A 48 19.55 -10.18 16.04
N GLU A 49 19.71 -10.80 14.87
CA GLU A 49 20.70 -10.33 13.91
C GLU A 49 20.27 -8.99 13.30
N HIS A 50 21.24 -8.11 13.07
CA HIS A 50 20.97 -6.76 12.58
C HIS A 50 20.14 -6.75 11.28
N LEU A 51 20.37 -7.71 10.38
CA LEU A 51 19.63 -7.84 9.13
C LEU A 51 18.17 -8.24 9.35
N THR A 52 17.90 -9.14 10.30
CA THR A 52 16.54 -9.55 10.66
C THR A 52 15.78 -8.36 11.28
N LEU A 53 16.43 -7.63 12.18
CA LEU A 53 15.86 -6.44 12.81
C LEU A 53 15.58 -5.34 11.78
N LYS A 54 16.51 -5.09 10.86
CA LYS A 54 16.35 -4.13 9.78
C LYS A 54 15.20 -4.50 8.84
N ALA A 55 15.13 -5.76 8.41
CA ALA A 55 14.03 -6.25 7.57
C ALA A 55 12.67 -6.14 8.29
N SER A 56 12.62 -6.38 9.61
CA SER A 56 11.42 -6.17 10.42
C SER A 56 10.98 -4.71 10.44
N GLN A 57 11.92 -3.76 10.63
CA GLN A 57 11.60 -2.33 10.65
C GLN A 57 11.08 -1.84 9.29
N GLU A 58 11.73 -2.25 8.20
CA GLU A 58 11.30 -1.92 6.84
C GLU A 58 9.91 -2.52 6.52
N LEU A 59 9.63 -3.73 7.02
CA LEU A 59 8.31 -4.36 6.90
C LEU A 59 7.22 -3.55 7.62
N ASP A 60 7.49 -3.08 8.85
CA ASP A 60 6.57 -2.26 9.61
C ASP A 60 6.25 -0.93 8.88
N GLU A 61 7.25 -0.28 8.29
CA GLU A 61 7.06 0.95 7.51
C GLU A 61 6.14 0.73 6.30
N LEU A 62 6.29 -0.40 5.61
CA LEU A 62 5.43 -0.77 4.48
C LEU A 62 3.99 -1.05 4.92
N ILE A 63 3.80 -1.75 6.05
CA ILE A 63 2.48 -2.03 6.62
C ILE A 63 1.79 -0.71 7.03
N ILE A 64 2.50 0.18 7.71
CA ILE A 64 1.98 1.50 8.09
C ILE A 64 1.58 2.31 6.85
N SER A 65 2.40 2.27 5.81
CA SER A 65 2.11 2.96 4.54
C SER A 65 0.85 2.43 3.88
N TYR A 66 0.68 1.11 3.84
CA TYR A 66 -0.55 0.46 3.35
C TYR A 66 -1.78 0.87 4.16
N GLN A 67 -1.71 0.82 5.49
CA GLN A 67 -2.81 1.22 6.37
C GLN A 67 -3.20 2.69 6.19
N LYS A 68 -2.22 3.60 6.12
CA LYS A 68 -2.45 5.03 5.84
C LYS A 68 -3.15 5.23 4.50
N LYS A 69 -2.73 4.48 3.47
CA LYS A 69 -3.34 4.54 2.15
C LYS A 69 -4.81 4.10 2.19
N LEU A 70 -5.12 2.97 2.84
CA LEU A 70 -6.49 2.50 3.01
C LEU A 70 -7.37 3.50 3.78
N LEU A 71 -6.85 4.09 4.87
CA LEU A 71 -7.57 5.11 5.63
C LEU A 71 -7.84 6.37 4.79
N SER A 72 -6.89 6.79 3.96
CA SER A 72 -7.07 7.93 3.06
C SER A 72 -8.16 7.68 2.00
N LEU A 73 -8.24 6.46 1.47
CA LEU A 73 -9.29 6.03 0.57
C LEU A 73 -10.65 6.07 1.27
N ASN A 74 -10.77 5.46 2.45
CA ASN A 74 -12.04 5.42 3.20
C ASN A 74 -12.55 6.83 3.56
N LYS A 75 -11.66 7.76 3.95
CA LYS A 75 -12.03 9.17 4.18
C LYS A 75 -12.57 9.85 2.92
N SER A 76 -12.01 9.56 1.74
CA SER A 76 -12.51 10.11 0.47
C SER A 76 -13.92 9.62 0.09
N PHE A 77 -14.35 8.46 0.61
CA PHE A 77 -15.70 7.93 0.41
C PHE A 77 -16.72 8.42 1.45
N SER A 78 -16.27 8.99 2.57
CA SER A 78 -17.13 9.42 3.68
C SER A 78 -17.62 10.88 3.59
N MET A 79 -17.25 11.64 2.56
CA MET A 79 -17.90 12.91 2.24
C MET A 79 -19.15 12.65 1.38
N LYS A 80 -20.25 12.28 2.04
CA LYS A 80 -21.60 12.27 1.49
C LYS A 80 -22.54 12.99 2.45
#